data_AF-A0A7X6DE22-F1
#
_entry.id   AF-A0A7X6DE22-F1
#
_cell.length_a   1.000
_cell.length_b   1.000
_cell.length_c   1.000
_cell.angle_alpha   90.00
_cell.angle_beta   90.00
_cell.angle_gamma   90.00
#
_symmetry.space_group_name_H-M   'P 1'
#
loop_
_entity.id
_entity.type
_entity.pdbx_description
1 polymer ?
#
loop_
_entity_poly.entity_id
_entity_poly.type
_entity_poly.pdbx_seq_one_letter_code
_entity_poly.pdbx_strand_id
1 'polypeptide(L)'
;MRFALLCAAALVAAPVLADEVIASNGPDSVRLSDTRCTSEKVLEQATPPVREKLRAAVATISGQSFTACWTVEGNMAHLVYEDGDQGLVPLTEFRKVG
;
A
#
# COMPACT_ATOMS: atom_id res chain seq x y z
N MET A 1 25.78 -33.77 31.46
CA MET A 1 24.35 -34.05 31.14
C MET A 1 23.57 -32.84 31.60
N ARG A 2 22.78 -32.09 30.82
CA ARG A 2 22.08 -32.28 29.54
C ARG A 2 21.97 -30.89 28.89
N PHE A 3 22.30 -30.79 27.61
CA PHE A 3 21.98 -29.65 26.76
C PHE A 3 20.46 -29.52 26.64
N ALA A 4 19.93 -28.32 26.80
CA ALA A 4 18.59 -27.97 26.33
C ALA A 4 18.73 -26.74 25.42
N LEU A 5 18.96 -27.01 24.13
CA LEU A 5 18.73 -26.06 23.05
C LEU A 5 17.24 -25.71 23.05
N LEU A 6 16.90 -24.46 23.34
CA LEU A 6 15.61 -23.87 22.99
C LEU A 6 15.77 -23.21 21.62
N CYS A 7 15.57 -24.01 20.57
CA CYS A 7 15.21 -23.54 19.24
C CYS A 7 13.69 -23.43 19.14
N ALA A 8 13.20 -22.30 18.61
CA ALA A 8 11.90 -22.06 17.94
C ALA A 8 11.30 -20.73 18.46
N ALA A 9 10.90 -19.77 17.65
CA ALA A 9 10.69 -19.74 16.21
C ALA A 9 10.99 -18.32 15.72
N ALA A 10 11.87 -18.19 14.71
CA ALA A 10 11.85 -17.00 13.88
C ALA A 10 10.57 -17.07 13.05
N LEU A 11 9.55 -16.31 13.44
CA LEU A 11 8.45 -15.95 12.56
C LEU A 11 9.07 -15.13 11.43
N VAL A 12 9.54 -15.83 10.40
CA VAL A 12 9.82 -15.21 9.11
C VAL A 12 8.46 -14.81 8.58
N ALA A 13 8.06 -13.56 8.85
CA ALA A 13 7.01 -12.90 8.11
C ALA A 13 7.49 -12.80 6.66
N ALA A 14 7.28 -13.87 5.88
CA ALA A 14 7.39 -13.78 4.45
C ALA A 14 6.42 -12.68 4.02
N PRO A 15 6.86 -11.62 3.31
CA PRO A 15 5.91 -10.73 2.70
C PRO A 15 5.10 -11.60 1.75
N VAL A 16 3.81 -11.73 2.04
CA VAL A 16 2.85 -12.18 1.03
C VAL A 16 3.16 -11.31 -0.18
N LEU A 17 3.60 -11.95 -1.26
CA LEU A 17 3.78 -11.28 -2.55
C LEU A 17 2.38 -10.91 -3.03
N ALA A 18 1.87 -9.83 -2.45
CA ALA A 18 0.70 -9.12 -2.90
C ALA A 18 0.97 -8.72 -4.35
N ASP A 19 -0.06 -8.77 -5.20
CA ASP A 19 0.07 -8.25 -6.56
C ASP A 19 0.32 -6.74 -6.45
N GLU A 20 1.58 -6.35 -6.60
CA GLU A 20 2.00 -4.97 -6.55
C GLU A 20 2.10 -4.40 -7.96
N VAL A 21 1.55 -3.20 -8.14
CA VAL A 21 1.72 -2.43 -9.36
C VAL A 21 2.30 -1.07 -9.04
N ILE A 22 3.18 -0.57 -9.91
CA ILE A 22 3.86 0.70 -9.72
C ILE A 22 3.64 1.62 -10.92
N ALA A 23 3.36 2.89 -10.65
CA ALA A 23 3.48 3.99 -11.59
C ALA A 23 4.67 4.85 -11.18
N SER A 24 5.43 5.37 -12.15
CA SER A 24 6.62 6.19 -11.87
C SER A 24 6.70 7.37 -12.80
N ASN A 25 7.12 8.52 -12.26
CA ASN A 25 7.37 9.74 -13.02
C ASN A 25 8.68 10.36 -12.51
N GLY A 26 9.78 10.07 -13.21
CA GLY A 26 11.12 10.48 -12.78
C GLY A 26 11.48 9.87 -11.41
N PRO A 27 11.84 10.69 -10.40
CA PRO A 27 12.17 10.19 -9.06
C PRO A 27 10.94 9.82 -8.22
N ASP A 28 9.74 10.19 -8.67
CA ASP A 28 8.51 9.96 -7.93
C ASP A 28 7.85 8.66 -8.37
N SER A 29 7.21 7.96 -7.43
CA SER A 29 6.50 6.73 -7.73
C SER A 29 5.31 6.50 -6.81
N VAL A 30 4.36 5.72 -7.29
CA VAL A 30 3.20 5.26 -6.51
C VAL A 30 3.13 3.75 -6.69
N ARG A 31 3.20 3.04 -5.56
CA ARG A 31 3.06 1.58 -5.48
C ARG A 31 1.71 1.24 -4.88
N LEU A 32 0.92 0.46 -5.60
CA LEU A 32 -0.36 -0.05 -5.16
C LEU A 32 -0.21 -1.52 -4.81
N SER A 33 -0.86 -1.94 -3.73
CA SER A 33 -1.02 -3.33 -3.32
C SER A 33 -2.51 -3.68 -3.30
N ASP A 34 -2.86 -4.93 -3.55
CA ASP A 34 -4.21 -5.48 -3.37
C ASP A 34 -4.53 -5.82 -1.89
N THR A 35 -3.59 -5.59 -0.98
CA THR A 35 -3.79 -5.76 0.47
C THR A 35 -4.75 -4.70 1.01
N ARG A 36 -5.54 -5.05 2.04
CA ARG A 36 -6.43 -4.09 2.72
C ARG A 36 -5.64 -2.90 3.28
N CYS A 37 -6.18 -1.70 3.13
CA CYS A 37 -5.68 -0.49 3.78
C CYS A 37 -5.72 -0.64 5.32
N THR A 38 -4.61 -0.32 5.99
CA THR A 38 -4.49 -0.35 7.46
C THR A 38 -4.21 1.03 8.07
N SER A 39 -4.16 2.09 7.26
CA SER A 39 -3.96 3.44 7.79
C SER A 39 -5.24 3.93 8.48
N GLU A 40 -5.21 3.98 9.80
CA GLU A 40 -6.35 4.44 10.61
C GLU A 40 -6.79 5.86 10.21
N LYS A 41 -5.82 6.76 10.00
CA LYS A 41 -6.07 8.15 9.57
C LYS A 41 -6.88 8.24 8.28
N VAL A 42 -6.59 7.39 7.30
CA VAL A 42 -7.33 7.36 6.03
C VAL A 42 -8.69 6.69 6.21
N LEU A 43 -8.74 5.59 6.98
CA LEU A 43 -9.98 4.84 7.23
C LEU A 43 -11.02 5.66 8.00
N GLU A 44 -10.60 6.51 8.94
CA GLU A 44 -11.49 7.41 9.69
C GLU A 44 -12.20 8.43 8.80
N GLN A 45 -11.53 8.88 7.73
CA GLN A 45 -12.08 9.85 6.77
C GLN A 45 -13.05 9.22 5.77
N ALA A 46 -12.95 7.91 5.53
CA ALA A 46 -13.80 7.20 4.58
C ALA A 46 -15.15 6.81 5.21
N THR A 47 -16.21 6.72 4.41
CA THR A 47 -17.48 6.11 4.84
C THR A 47 -17.33 4.58 4.92
N PRO A 48 -18.13 3.86 5.72
CA PRO A 48 -17.97 2.41 5.88
C PRO A 48 -17.92 1.62 4.56
N PRO A 49 -18.79 1.89 3.55
CA PRO A 49 -18.73 1.18 2.26
C PRO A 49 -17.46 1.46 1.45
N VAL A 50 -16.83 2.63 1.66
CA VAL A 50 -15.58 3.01 1.00
C VAL A 50 -14.38 2.38 1.72
N ARG A 51 -14.39 2.34 3.05
CA ARG A 51 -13.33 1.70 3.87
C ARG A 51 -13.05 0.27 3.44
N GLU A 52 -14.10 -0.50 3.13
CA GLU A 52 -13.97 -1.89 2.69
C GLU A 52 -13.32 -2.05 1.31
N LYS A 53 -13.40 -1.00 0.48
CA LYS A 53 -12.81 -0.96 -0.86
C LYS A 53 -11.38 -0.45 -0.86
N LEU A 54 -10.98 0.29 0.18
CA LEU A 54 -9.63 0.81 0.28
C LEU A 54 -8.58 -0.30 0.38
N ARG A 55 -7.49 -0.09 -0.34
CA ARG A 55 -6.33 -0.97 -0.43
C ARG A 55 -5.06 -0.20 -0.10
N ALA A 56 -3.99 -0.90 0.27
CA ALA A 56 -2.75 -0.29 0.71
C ALA A 56 -1.99 0.32 -0.48
N ALA A 57 -1.44 1.51 -0.29
CA ALA A 57 -0.55 2.16 -1.24
C ALA A 57 0.61 2.86 -0.51
N VAL A 58 1.71 3.04 -1.23
CA VAL A 58 2.83 3.88 -0.79
C VAL A 58 3.24 4.75 -1.95
N ALA A 59 3.39 6.06 -1.71
CA ALA A 59 3.98 6.96 -2.68
C ALA A 59 5.37 7.37 -2.22
N THR A 60 6.30 7.50 -3.17
CA THR A 60 7.56 8.20 -2.97
C THR A 60 7.49 9.49 -3.76
N ILE A 61 7.56 10.64 -3.09
CA ILE A 61 7.49 11.97 -3.70
C ILE A 61 8.70 12.77 -3.21
N SER A 62 9.51 13.28 -4.13
CA SER A 62 10.74 14.03 -3.82
C SER A 62 11.67 13.29 -2.84
N GLY A 63 11.74 11.95 -2.98
CA GLY A 63 12.56 11.08 -2.13
C GLY A 63 11.97 10.76 -0.75
N GLN A 64 10.78 11.27 -0.42
CA GLN A 64 10.08 10.97 0.83
C GLN A 64 8.97 9.95 0.58
N SER A 65 8.80 9.00 1.51
CA SER A 65 7.74 7.99 1.42
C SER A 65 6.53 8.40 2.24
N PHE A 66 5.35 8.26 1.63
CA PHE A 66 4.06 8.59 2.20
C PHE A 66 3.18 7.33 2.18
N THR A 67 2.61 6.99 3.33
CA THR A 67 1.56 5.99 3.41
C THR A 67 0.29 6.55 2.76
N ALA A 68 -0.35 5.75 1.94
CA ALA A 68 -1.61 6.08 1.32
C ALA A 68 -2.53 4.86 1.30
N CYS A 69 -3.80 5.10 1.03
CA CYS A 69 -4.72 4.05 0.62
C CYS A 69 -5.36 4.41 -0.70
N TRP A 70 -5.74 3.40 -1.47
CA TRP A 70 -6.27 3.60 -2.80
C TRP A 70 -7.55 2.81 -3.06
N THR A 71 -8.34 3.29 -4.00
CA THR A 71 -9.47 2.58 -4.59
C THR A 71 -9.51 2.84 -6.09
N VAL A 72 -10.25 2.01 -6.82
CA VAL A 72 -10.56 2.28 -8.23
C VAL A 72 -11.76 3.22 -8.30
N GLU A 73 -11.61 4.30 -9.06
CA GLU A 73 -12.70 5.19 -9.46
C GLU A 73 -12.67 5.35 -10.98
N GLY A 74 -13.59 4.68 -11.69
CA GLY A 74 -13.56 4.61 -13.15
C GLY A 74 -12.29 3.94 -13.67
N ASN A 75 -11.50 4.69 -14.46
CA ASN A 75 -10.20 4.26 -15.00
C ASN A 75 -8.99 4.85 -14.24
N MET A 76 -9.23 5.37 -13.03
CA MET A 76 -8.21 6.01 -12.20
C MET A 76 -8.00 5.21 -10.90
N ALA A 77 -6.76 5.19 -10.43
CA ALA A 77 -6.45 4.92 -9.04
C ALA A 77 -6.62 6.22 -8.25
N HIS A 78 -7.59 6.25 -7.34
CA HIS A 78 -7.78 7.34 -6.40
C HIS A 78 -7.02 7.04 -5.12
N LEU A 79 -6.05 7.89 -4.80
CA LEU A 79 -5.17 7.82 -3.64
C LEU A 79 -5.62 8.83 -2.59
N VAL A 80 -5.59 8.40 -1.34
CA VAL A 80 -5.81 9.23 -0.16
C VAL A 80 -4.64 9.03 0.79
N TYR A 81 -3.94 10.12 1.09
CA TYR A 81 -2.75 10.14 1.93
C TYR A 81 -3.11 10.36 3.40
N GLU A 82 -2.18 10.05 4.30
CA GLU A 82 -2.39 10.19 5.75
C GLU A 82 -2.56 11.62 6.25
N ASP A 83 -2.10 12.60 5.49
CA ASP A 83 -2.30 14.03 5.73
C ASP A 83 -3.66 14.55 5.23
N GLY A 84 -4.45 13.69 4.57
CA GLY A 84 -5.75 14.03 3.99
C GLY A 84 -5.68 14.53 2.55
N ASP A 85 -4.47 14.69 1.99
CA ASP A 85 -4.31 15.01 0.59
C ASP A 85 -4.77 13.84 -0.29
N GLN A 86 -5.07 14.14 -1.55
CA GLN A 86 -5.61 13.16 -2.50
C GLN A 86 -4.91 13.27 -3.85
N GLY A 87 -4.80 12.13 -4.53
CA GLY A 87 -4.22 12.04 -5.87
C GLY A 87 -5.03 11.14 -6.78
N LEU A 88 -4.96 11.40 -8.09
CA LEU A 88 -5.53 10.54 -9.12
C LEU A 88 -4.43 10.15 -10.09
N VAL A 89 -4.26 8.85 -10.32
CA VAL A 89 -3.29 8.32 -11.29
C VAL A 89 -4.03 7.39 -12.26
N PRO A 90 -3.90 7.57 -13.59
CA PRO A 90 -4.54 6.67 -14.53
C PRO A 90 -4.06 5.22 -14.35
N LEU A 91 -4.98 4.26 -14.39
CA LEU A 91 -4.63 2.83 -14.26
C LEU A 91 -3.65 2.37 -15.37
N THR A 92 -3.62 3.07 -16.51
CA THR A 92 -2.72 2.83 -17.63
C THR A 92 -1.26 3.15 -17.35
N GLU A 93 -0.97 3.94 -16.31
CA GLU A 93 0.41 4.27 -15.89
C GLU A 93 1.04 3.16 -15.05
N PHE A 94 0.23 2.27 -14.49
CA PHE A 94 0.73 1.21 -13.62
C PHE A 94 1.29 0.02 -14.42
N ARG A 95 2.32 -0.61 -13.86
CA ARG A 95 2.98 -1.81 -14.36
C ARG A 95 3.15 -2.80 -13.22
N LYS A 96 3.05 -4.10 -13.49
CA LYS A 96 3.30 -5.13 -12.47
C LYS A 96 4.74 -5.05 -11.98
N VAL A 97 4.93 -5.16 -10.67
CA VAL A 97 6.24 -5.36 -10.05
C VAL A 97 6.46 -6.88 -9.97
N GLY A 98 7.47 -7.37 -10.68
CA GLY A 98 7.84 -8.79 -10.73
C GLY A 98 8.98 -9.13 -9.79
#